data_AF-A0A965PMQ0-F1
#
_entry.id   AF-A0A965PMQ0-F1
#
_cell.length_a   1.000
_cell.length_b   1.000
_cell.length_c   1.000
_cell.angle_alpha   90.00
_cell.angle_beta   90.00
_cell.angle_gamma   90.00
#
_symmetry.space_group_name_H-M   'P 1'
#
loop_
_entity.id
_entity.type
_entity.pdbx_description
1 polymer ?
#
loop_
_entity_poly.entity_id
_entity_poly.type
_entity_poly.pdbx_seq_one_letter_code
_entity_poly.pdbx_strand_id
1 'polypeptide(L)'
;GFENWCADAGIIEDLSNYFANTKGNYSDYSTICLRIKRVIRQDQIEGGMVGQYNASITQRLNSLVDKQENQVFIEQWTEEDE
;
A
#
# COMPACT_ATOMS: atom_id res chain seq x y z
N GLY A 1 -10.15 -6.07 -7.35
CA GLY A 1 -10.79 -4.96 -8.07
C GLY A 1 -10.85 -5.29 -9.54
N PHE A 2 -9.83 -4.89 -10.31
CA PHE A 2 -9.74 -5.20 -11.74
C PHE A 2 -9.74 -6.70 -12.07
N GLU A 3 -9.00 -7.51 -11.31
CA GLU A 3 -8.97 -8.97 -11.47
C GLU A 3 -10.35 -9.62 -11.24
N ASN A 4 -11.05 -9.25 -10.17
CA ASN A 4 -12.42 -9.71 -9.94
C ASN A 4 -13.37 -9.30 -11.07
N TRP A 5 -13.25 -8.08 -11.59
CA TRP A 5 -14.08 -7.64 -12.72
C TRP A 5 -13.79 -8.46 -13.99
N CYS A 6 -12.52 -8.76 -14.28
CA CYS A 6 -12.13 -9.63 -15.39
C CYS A 6 -12.62 -11.08 -15.22
N ALA A 7 -12.64 -11.58 -13.98
CA ALA A 7 -13.19 -12.89 -13.64
C ALA A 7 -14.71 -12.91 -13.80
N ASP A 8 -15.41 -11.90 -13.27
CA ASP A 8 -16.87 -11.73 -13.37
C ASP A 8 -17.33 -11.53 -14.83
N ALA A 9 -16.50 -10.90 -15.66
CA ALA A 9 -16.75 -10.71 -17.09
C ALA A 9 -16.39 -11.94 -17.95
N GLY A 10 -15.86 -13.02 -17.35
CA GLY A 10 -15.47 -14.25 -18.05
C GLY A 10 -14.31 -14.09 -19.01
N ILE A 11 -13.50 -13.02 -18.86
CA ILE A 11 -12.34 -12.75 -19.73
C ILE A 11 -11.17 -13.62 -19.31
N ILE A 12 -10.86 -13.58 -18.01
CA ILE A 12 -9.74 -14.32 -17.42
C ILE A 12 -9.93 -14.38 -15.90
N GLU A 13 -9.81 -15.57 -15.31
CA GLU A 13 -9.98 -15.77 -13.86
C GLU A 13 -8.71 -15.46 -13.06
N ASP A 14 -7.53 -15.59 -13.67
CA ASP A 14 -6.25 -15.43 -12.99
C ASP A 14 -5.31 -14.51 -13.77
N LEU A 15 -5.02 -13.34 -13.19
CA LEU A 15 -4.10 -12.37 -13.75
C LEU A 15 -2.67 -12.56 -13.21
N SER A 16 -2.43 -13.55 -12.34
CA SER A 16 -1.15 -13.80 -11.67
C SER A 16 0.02 -13.95 -12.64
N ASN A 17 -0.20 -14.57 -13.80
CA ASN A 17 0.84 -14.70 -14.83
C ASN A 17 1.27 -13.35 -15.46
N TYR A 18 0.35 -12.39 -15.58
CA TYR A 18 0.65 -11.04 -16.05
C TYR A 18 1.40 -10.21 -14.99
N PHE A 19 1.12 -10.46 -13.71
CA PHE A 19 1.82 -9.83 -12.60
C PHE A 19 3.21 -10.43 -12.34
N ALA A 20 3.36 -11.75 -12.46
CA ALA A 20 4.61 -12.47 -12.20
C ALA A 20 5.62 -12.30 -13.34
N ASN A 21 5.16 -12.05 -14.58
CA ASN A 21 5.98 -11.89 -15.78
C ASN A 21 7.13 -12.93 -15.87
N THR A 22 6.85 -14.17 -15.49
CA THR A 22 7.84 -15.22 -15.19
C THR A 22 8.70 -15.64 -16.39
N LYS A 23 8.32 -15.21 -17.61
CA LYS A 23 9.03 -15.48 -18.87
C LYS A 23 9.29 -14.24 -19.73
N GLY A 24 9.03 -13.02 -19.24
CA GLY A 24 9.25 -11.78 -19.99
C GLY A 24 8.27 -11.50 -21.15
N ASN A 25 7.44 -12.47 -21.56
CA ASN A 25 6.48 -12.35 -22.66
C ASN A 25 5.35 -11.32 -22.43
N TYR A 26 5.19 -10.81 -21.20
CA TYR A 26 4.09 -9.93 -20.84
C TYR A 26 4.56 -8.57 -20.30
N SER A 27 5.76 -8.10 -20.70
CA SER A 27 6.33 -6.81 -20.31
C SER A 27 5.36 -5.64 -20.47
N ASP A 28 4.64 -5.62 -21.59
CA ASP A 28 3.78 -4.51 -21.99
C ASP A 28 2.52 -4.47 -21.11
N TYR A 29 2.00 -5.65 -20.75
CA TYR A 29 0.82 -5.80 -19.90
C TYR A 29 1.13 -5.70 -18.40
N SER A 30 2.33 -6.13 -17.99
CA SER A 30 2.82 -5.98 -16.61
C SER A 30 2.84 -4.52 -16.18
N THR A 31 3.23 -3.62 -17.10
CA THR A 31 3.23 -2.16 -16.87
C THR A 31 1.82 -1.62 -16.62
N ILE A 32 0.83 -2.09 -17.39
CA ILE A 32 -0.59 -1.70 -17.23
C ILE A 32 -1.12 -2.18 -15.88
N CYS A 33 -0.85 -3.43 -15.52
CA CYS A 33 -1.28 -4.02 -14.26
C CYS A 33 -0.67 -3.29 -13.04
N LEU A 34 0.60 -2.88 -13.14
CA LEU A 34 1.27 -2.05 -12.14
C LEU A 34 0.65 -0.66 -12.04
N ARG A 35 0.28 -0.05 -13.18
CA ARG A 35 -0.42 1.23 -13.23
C ARG A 35 -1.78 1.15 -12.54
N ILE A 36 -2.56 0.10 -12.79
CA ILE A 36 -3.86 -0.11 -12.14
C ILE A 36 -3.69 -0.21 -10.62
N LYS A 37 -2.72 -1.00 -10.13
CA LYS A 37 -2.42 -1.08 -8.69
C LYS A 37 -2.04 0.28 -8.09
N ARG A 38 -1.26 1.09 -8.82
CA ARG A 38 -0.90 2.45 -8.39
C ARG A 38 -2.11 3.39 -8.33
N VAL A 39 -3.01 3.32 -9.31
CA VAL A 39 -4.23 4.14 -9.35
C VAL A 39 -5.16 3.78 -8.18
N ILE A 40 -5.37 2.48 -7.91
CA ILE A 40 -6.19 2.03 -6.77
C ILE A 40 -5.59 2.52 -5.44
N ARG A 41 -4.27 2.42 -5.28
CA ARG A 41 -3.57 2.93 -4.10
C ARG A 41 -3.75 4.44 -3.95
N GLN A 42 -3.65 5.21 -5.03
CA GLN A 42 -3.84 6.66 -5.01
C GLN A 42 -5.27 7.03 -4.58
N ASP A 43 -6.27 6.41 -5.21
CA ASP A 43 -7.69 6.64 -4.91
C ASP A 43 -8.03 6.32 -3.45
N GLN A 44 -7.49 5.23 -2.91
CA GLN A 44 -7.67 4.89 -1.50
C GLN A 44 -7.09 5.96 -0.56
N ILE A 45 -5.89 6.46 -0.84
CA ILE A 45 -5.21 7.48 -0.04
C ILE A 45 -5.99 8.81 -0.10
N GLU A 46 -6.33 9.26 -1.30
CA GLU A 46 -7.07 10.50 -1.52
C GLU A 46 -8.49 10.41 -0.92
N GLY A 47 -9.20 9.30 -1.16
CA GLY A 47 -10.51 9.06 -0.58
C GLY A 47 -10.49 8.94 0.95
N GLY A 48 -9.40 8.42 1.53
CA GLY A 48 -9.16 8.42 2.97
C GLY A 48 -8.89 9.83 3.54
N MET A 49 -8.19 10.69 2.78
CA MET A 49 -7.90 12.08 3.15
C MET A 49 -9.11 13.00 3.02
N VAL A 50 -9.98 12.77 2.03
CA VAL A 50 -11.23 13.52 1.81
C VAL A 50 -12.38 13.03 2.72
N GLY A 51 -12.18 11.91 3.43
CA GLY A 51 -13.17 11.35 4.34
C GLY A 51 -14.25 10.51 3.67
N GLN A 52 -14.08 10.14 2.39
CA GLN A 52 -14.95 9.17 1.71
C GLN A 52 -14.77 7.75 2.27
N TYR A 53 -13.53 7.42 2.64
CA TYR A 53 -13.18 6.17 3.34
C TYR A 53 -12.61 6.47 4.72
N ASN A 54 -12.70 5.51 5.63
CA ASN A 54 -12.09 5.66 6.95
C ASN A 54 -10.55 5.72 6.84
N ALA A 55 -9.96 6.86 7.20
CA ALA A 55 -8.53 7.12 7.10
C ALA A 55 -7.67 6.05 7.82
N SER A 56 -8.10 5.55 8.99
CA SER A 56 -7.34 4.53 9.74
C SER A 56 -7.32 3.17 9.06
N ILE A 57 -8.35 2.83 8.27
CA ILE A 57 -8.41 1.60 7.48
C ILE A 57 -7.53 1.76 6.24
N THR A 58 -7.64 2.88 5.54
CA THR A 58 -6.81 3.22 4.39
C THR A 58 -5.31 3.23 4.74
N GLN A 59 -4.94 3.83 5.87
CA GLN A 59 -3.54 3.87 6.34
C GLN A 59 -3.00 2.46 6.60
N ARG A 60 -3.75 1.61 7.31
CA ARG A 60 -3.35 0.22 7.55
C ARG A 60 -3.24 -0.60 6.27
N LEU A 61 -4.21 -0.47 5.36
CA LEU A 61 -4.23 -1.19 4.09
C LEU A 61 -3.05 -0.79 3.17
N ASN A 62 -2.64 0.48 3.23
CA ASN A 62 -1.52 1.00 2.44
C ASN A 62 -0.17 0.95 3.17
N SER A 63 -0.13 0.36 4.38
CA SER A 63 1.04 0.35 5.27
C SER A 63 1.66 1.75 5.44
N LEU A 64 0.83 2.78 5.55
CA LEU A 64 1.27 4.13 5.84
C LEU A 64 1.62 4.21 7.33
N VAL A 65 2.90 4.41 7.61
CA VAL A 65 3.41 4.61 8.97
C VAL A 65 3.62 6.10 9.20
N ASP A 66 3.18 6.59 10.35
CA ASP A 66 3.54 7.93 10.79
C ASP A 66 4.96 7.87 11.38
N LYS A 67 5.90 8.63 10.81
CA LYS A 67 7.25 8.73 11.34
C LYS A 67 7.25 9.77 12.45
N GLN A 68 7.17 9.31 13.68
CA GLN A 68 7.36 10.16 14.86
C GLN A 68 8.83 10.13 15.29
N GLU A 69 9.50 11.28 15.26
CA GLU A 69 10.82 11.45 15.87
C GLU A 69 10.63 11.73 17.37
N ASN A 70 10.78 10.70 18.21
CA ASN A 70 10.78 10.87 19.67
C ASN A 70 12.21 11.08 20.16
N GLN A 71 12.52 12.30 20.60
CA GLN A 71 13.75 12.58 21.36
C GLN A 71 13.51 12.20 22.82
N VAL A 72 14.09 11.09 23.27
CA VAL A 72 14.05 10.66 24.67
C VAL A 72 15.27 11.23 25.37
N PHE A 73 15.06 12.22 26.24
CA PHE A 73 16.09 12.70 27.16
C PHE A 73 16.11 11.77 28.37
N ILE A 74 17.24 11.08 28.57
CA ILE A 74 17.45 10.21 29.74
C ILE A 74 18.18 11.06 30.79
N GLU A 75 17.48 11.44 31.85
CA GLU A 75 18.11 12.03 33.03
C GLU A 75 18.61 10.91 33.95
N GLN A 76 19.91 10.89 34.23
CA GLN A 76 20.54 9.96 35.15
C GLN A 76 20.68 10.63 36.51
N TRP A 77 20.07 10.06 37.54
CA TRP A 77 20.28 10.50 38.92
C TRP A 77 21.67 10.05 39.38
N THR A 78 22.58 11.00 39.61
CA THR A 78 23.81 10.80 40.36
C THR A 78 23.54 11.13 41.83
N GLU A 79 23.61 10.13 42.69
CA GLU A 79 23.73 10.35 44.14
C GLU A 79 25.12 10.97 44.38
N GLU A 80 25.17 12.23 44.82
CA GLU A 80 26.38 12.82 45.37
C GLU A 80 26.62 12.20 46.74
N ASP A 81 27.62 11.32 46.83
CA ASP A 81 28.06 10.71 48.09
C ASP A 81 28.56 11.81 49.07
N GLU A 82 27.91 11.88 50.25
CA GLU A 82 28.28 12.71 51.42
C GLU A 82 29.62 12.31 52.08
#